data_AF-A0AAU8LAK0-F1
#
_entry.id   AF-A0AAU8LAK0-F1
#
_cell.length_a   1.000
_cell.length_b   1.000
_cell.length_c   1.000
_cell.angle_alpha   90.00
_cell.angle_beta   90.00
_cell.angle_gamma   90.00
#
_symmetry.space_group_name_H-M   'P 1'
#
loop_
_entity.id
_entity.type
_entity.pdbx_description
1 polymer ?
#
loop_
_entity_poly.entity_id
_entity_poly.type
_entity_poly.pdbx_seq_one_letter_code
_entity_poly.pdbx_strand_id
1 'polypeptide(L)'
;MKKEILYLLEYLAKSPNEDEKALYALLLQTLSSLELYTPTKFTQTQIRTLMSHQGLHDALGFEASVKAFDDALDATIPTALREAKQNLFTTLLHANFPKKKSFLALSLECFLSQLEPVEKSIYENLLAYVTALNRALALFFALGKEASPSFTPERLVLFGETLHVKLLESIFHKEERVHVHQGLKELLGVYLSLYGTYLYMSKG
;
A
#
# COMPACT_ATOMS: atom_id res chain seq x y z
N MET A 1 -18.61 0.08 -0.49
CA MET A 1 -17.17 -0.03 -0.83
C MET A 1 -16.31 0.63 0.25
N LYS A 2 -16.41 1.94 0.52
CA LYS A 2 -15.66 2.58 1.63
C LYS A 2 -15.85 1.95 3.01
N LYS A 3 -17.08 1.59 3.40
CA LYS A 3 -17.34 1.01 4.73
C LYS A 3 -16.58 -0.31 4.94
N GLU A 4 -16.60 -1.19 3.95
CA GLU A 4 -15.86 -2.45 3.94
C GLU A 4 -14.35 -2.22 4.06
N ILE A 5 -13.78 -1.34 3.23
CA ILE A 5 -12.36 -0.97 3.27
C ILE A 5 -11.98 -0.42 4.64
N LEU A 6 -12.80 0.45 5.24
CA LEU A 6 -12.55 1.00 6.56
C LEU A 6 -12.65 -0.06 7.66
N TYR A 7 -13.61 -0.97 7.60
CA TYR A 7 -13.70 -2.05 8.58
C TYR A 7 -12.53 -3.01 8.49
N LEU A 8 -12.12 -3.40 7.27
CA LEU A 8 -10.96 -4.25 7.06
C LEU A 8 -9.68 -3.58 7.55
N LEU A 9 -9.47 -2.30 7.21
CA LEU A 9 -8.33 -1.51 7.71
C LEU A 9 -8.30 -1.46 9.25
N GLU A 10 -9.43 -1.15 9.87
CA GLU A 10 -9.58 -1.09 11.33
C GLU A 10 -9.37 -2.45 11.99
N TYR A 11 -9.90 -3.52 11.40
CA TYR A 11 -9.73 -4.89 11.87
C TYR A 11 -8.26 -5.30 11.84
N LEU A 12 -7.57 -5.04 10.72
CA LEU A 12 -6.15 -5.38 10.51
C LEU A 12 -5.24 -4.56 11.43
N ALA A 13 -5.53 -3.26 11.60
CA ALA A 13 -4.77 -2.38 12.49
C ALA A 13 -4.92 -2.69 13.99
N LYS A 14 -5.91 -3.51 14.34
CA LYS A 14 -6.21 -3.93 15.72
C LYS A 14 -5.89 -5.41 15.96
N SER A 15 -5.09 -6.04 15.08
CA SER A 15 -4.57 -7.38 15.35
C SER A 15 -3.80 -7.40 16.68
N PRO A 16 -3.91 -8.48 17.49
CA PRO A 16 -3.09 -8.65 18.68
C PRO A 16 -1.60 -8.87 18.35
N ASN A 17 -1.27 -9.27 17.11
CA ASN A 17 0.10 -9.43 16.65
C ASN A 17 0.68 -8.08 16.18
N GLU A 18 1.80 -7.67 16.77
CA GLU A 18 2.48 -6.39 16.48
C GLU A 18 2.99 -6.31 15.04
N ASP A 19 3.59 -7.39 14.53
CA ASP A 19 4.17 -7.42 13.18
C ASP A 19 3.05 -7.34 12.12
N GLU A 20 1.97 -8.09 12.34
CA GLU A 20 0.79 -8.08 11.49
C GLU A 20 0.15 -6.69 11.43
N LYS A 21 -0.08 -6.06 12.59
CA LYS A 21 -0.80 -4.79 12.63
C LYS A 21 0.04 -3.59 12.20
N ALA A 22 1.38 -3.69 12.21
CA ALA A 22 2.30 -2.56 12.08
C ALA A 22 1.96 -1.64 10.90
N LEU A 23 1.83 -2.21 9.70
CA LEU A 23 1.50 -1.44 8.50
C LEU A 23 0.12 -0.78 8.61
N TYR A 24 -0.91 -1.51 9.01
CA TYR A 24 -2.29 -1.01 9.03
C TYR A 24 -2.50 0.04 10.12
N ALA A 25 -1.87 -0.11 11.28
CA ALA A 25 -1.82 0.90 12.32
C ALA A 25 -1.12 2.18 11.81
N LEU A 26 -0.02 2.04 11.09
CA LEU A 26 0.70 3.15 10.45
C LEU A 26 -0.20 3.88 9.42
N LEU A 27 -0.95 3.14 8.59
CA LEU A 27 -1.90 3.72 7.63
C LEU A 27 -3.01 4.50 8.34
N LEU A 28 -3.64 3.93 9.37
CA LEU A 28 -4.67 4.61 10.17
C LEU A 28 -4.13 5.87 10.84
N GLN A 29 -2.94 5.78 11.44
CA GLN A 29 -2.31 6.92 12.10
C GLN A 29 -2.02 8.05 11.09
N THR A 30 -1.58 7.70 9.88
CA THR A 30 -1.26 8.67 8.82
C THR A 30 -2.50 9.36 8.27
N LEU A 31 -3.60 8.62 8.09
CA LEU A 31 -4.89 9.23 7.76
C LEU A 31 -5.41 10.14 8.88
N SER A 32 -5.27 9.70 10.13
CA SER A 32 -5.72 10.44 11.32
C SER A 32 -4.94 11.75 11.51
N SER A 33 -3.60 11.71 11.39
CA SER A 33 -2.75 12.91 11.52
C SER A 33 -3.03 13.96 10.45
N LEU A 34 -3.65 13.57 9.34
CA LEU A 34 -4.03 14.46 8.25
C LEU A 34 -5.53 14.78 8.25
N GLU A 35 -6.26 14.41 9.30
CA GLU A 35 -7.70 14.66 9.44
C GLU A 35 -8.54 14.05 8.30
N LEU A 36 -8.01 13.02 7.63
CA LEU A 36 -8.68 12.32 6.52
C LEU A 36 -9.61 11.21 7.02
N TYR A 37 -9.38 10.74 8.25
CA TYR A 37 -10.17 9.70 8.89
C TYR A 37 -10.05 9.79 10.41
N THR A 38 -11.09 9.40 11.14
CA THR A 38 -11.06 9.28 12.60
C THR A 38 -11.18 7.81 13.00
N PRO A 39 -10.12 7.19 13.55
CA PRO A 39 -10.17 5.81 14.01
C PRO A 39 -11.24 5.58 15.07
N THR A 40 -11.94 4.45 14.95
CA THR A 40 -12.98 4.05 15.89
C THR A 40 -12.38 3.52 17.19
N LYS A 41 -13.12 3.64 18.29
CA LYS A 41 -12.78 3.01 19.59
C LYS A 41 -13.09 1.52 19.64
N PHE A 42 -13.70 0.97 18.59
CA PHE A 42 -14.13 -0.41 18.58
C PHE A 42 -12.95 -1.38 18.60
N THR A 43 -13.08 -2.45 19.37
CA THR A 43 -12.12 -3.55 19.39
C THR A 43 -12.19 -4.36 18.09
N GLN A 44 -11.17 -5.16 17.82
CA GLN A 44 -11.15 -6.06 16.66
C GLN A 44 -12.41 -6.98 16.63
N THR A 45 -12.81 -7.53 17.78
CA THR A 45 -14.02 -8.35 17.92
C THR A 45 -15.29 -7.57 17.59
N GLN A 46 -15.39 -6.32 18.03
CA GLN A 46 -16.55 -5.47 17.73
C GLN A 46 -16.64 -5.14 16.24
N ILE A 47 -15.50 -4.86 15.59
CA ILE A 47 -15.44 -4.62 14.14
C ILE A 47 -15.88 -5.86 13.36
N ARG A 48 -15.39 -7.03 13.76
CA ARG A 48 -15.79 -8.32 13.21
C ARG A 48 -17.31 -8.54 13.27
N THR A 49 -17.93 -8.25 14.42
CA THR A 49 -19.39 -8.31 14.56
C THR A 49 -20.10 -7.35 13.61
N LEU A 50 -19.61 -6.11 13.46
CA LEU A 50 -20.18 -5.13 12.54
C LEU A 50 -20.08 -5.55 11.07
N MET A 51 -18.96 -6.16 10.67
CA MET A 51 -18.75 -6.71 9.33
C MET A 51 -19.77 -7.83 9.05
N SER A 52 -19.92 -8.78 9.97
CA SER A 52 -20.88 -9.89 9.85
C SER A 52 -22.31 -9.41 9.65
N HIS A 53 -22.74 -8.38 10.40
CA HIS A 53 -24.07 -7.77 10.22
C HIS A 53 -24.28 -7.11 8.86
N GLN A 54 -23.21 -6.76 8.14
CA GLN A 54 -23.27 -6.18 6.80
C GLN A 54 -23.09 -7.23 5.69
N GLY A 55 -23.10 -8.52 6.02
CA GLY A 55 -22.85 -9.60 5.07
C GLY A 55 -21.38 -9.67 4.61
N LEU A 56 -20.48 -8.95 5.28
CA LEU A 56 -19.05 -9.06 5.08
C LEU A 56 -18.57 -10.19 5.99
N HIS A 57 -18.34 -11.37 5.41
CA HIS A 57 -17.88 -12.51 6.18
C HIS A 57 -16.43 -12.36 6.60
N ASP A 58 -16.09 -12.84 7.80
CA ASP A 58 -14.70 -12.97 8.19
C ASP A 58 -13.97 -13.83 7.19
N ALA A 59 -12.97 -13.26 6.57
CA ALA A 59 -11.91 -14.05 6.01
C ALA A 59 -11.23 -14.75 7.23
N LEU A 60 -11.16 -16.08 7.22
CA LEU A 60 -10.70 -16.89 8.36
C LEU A 60 -9.21 -16.64 8.66
N GLY A 61 -8.90 -15.55 9.36
CA GLY A 61 -7.54 -15.18 9.75
C GLY A 61 -7.02 -13.90 9.09
N PHE A 62 -5.82 -13.51 9.51
CA PHE A 62 -5.18 -12.27 9.11
C PHE A 62 -4.91 -12.20 7.60
N GLU A 63 -4.23 -13.21 7.03
CA GLU A 63 -3.89 -13.26 5.60
C GLU A 63 -5.13 -13.16 4.70
N ALA A 64 -6.19 -13.87 5.07
CA ALA A 64 -7.44 -13.85 4.33
C ALA A 64 -8.08 -12.44 4.39
N SER A 65 -7.96 -11.75 5.53
CA SER A 65 -8.44 -10.37 5.69
C SER A 65 -7.59 -9.37 4.90
N VAL A 66 -6.28 -9.60 4.81
CA VAL A 66 -5.39 -8.82 3.93
C VAL A 66 -5.80 -8.98 2.48
N LYS A 67 -6.07 -10.21 2.03
CA LYS A 67 -6.54 -10.48 0.67
C LYS A 67 -7.86 -9.76 0.39
N ALA A 68 -8.84 -9.86 1.29
CA ALA A 68 -10.12 -9.16 1.15
C ALA A 68 -9.93 -7.64 1.08
N PHE A 69 -9.00 -7.10 1.87
CA PHE A 69 -8.66 -5.67 1.83
C PHE A 69 -8.05 -5.26 0.49
N ASP A 70 -7.09 -6.02 -0.01
CA ASP A 70 -6.46 -5.78 -1.31
C ASP A 70 -7.47 -5.90 -2.46
N ASP A 71 -8.35 -6.90 -2.43
CA ASP A 71 -9.41 -7.10 -3.44
C ASP A 71 -10.41 -5.93 -3.41
N ALA A 72 -10.80 -5.47 -2.21
CA ALA A 72 -11.70 -4.31 -2.05
C ALA A 72 -11.05 -3.01 -2.55
N LEU A 73 -9.75 -2.81 -2.29
CA LEU A 73 -8.99 -1.68 -2.82
C LEU A 73 -8.87 -1.75 -4.34
N ASP A 74 -8.51 -2.91 -4.89
CA ASP A 74 -8.32 -3.12 -6.33
C ASP A 74 -9.65 -2.99 -7.10
N ALA A 75 -10.80 -3.24 -6.47
CA ALA A 75 -12.12 -2.98 -7.04
C ALA A 75 -12.43 -1.48 -7.19
N THR A 76 -11.78 -0.61 -6.42
CA THR A 76 -12.03 0.85 -6.46
C THR A 76 -11.26 1.56 -7.57
N ILE A 77 -10.09 1.03 -7.94
CA ILE A 77 -9.18 1.62 -8.92
C ILE A 77 -9.46 1.10 -10.35
N PRO A 78 -9.34 1.96 -11.38
CA PRO A 78 -9.52 1.53 -12.77
C PRO A 78 -8.52 0.44 -13.19
N THR A 79 -8.93 -0.44 -14.11
CA THR A 79 -8.03 -1.49 -14.65
C THR A 79 -6.73 -0.91 -15.20
N ALA A 80 -6.79 0.22 -15.91
CA ALA A 80 -5.59 0.86 -16.44
C ALA A 80 -4.61 1.33 -15.35
N LEU A 81 -5.11 1.75 -14.17
CA LEU A 81 -4.26 2.05 -13.01
C LEU A 81 -3.66 0.76 -12.43
N ARG A 82 -4.42 -0.34 -12.40
CA ARG A 82 -3.92 -1.66 -11.94
C ARG A 82 -2.78 -2.18 -12.82
N GLU A 83 -2.92 -2.06 -14.12
CA GLU A 83 -1.88 -2.46 -15.08
C GLU A 83 -0.66 -1.53 -14.96
N ALA A 84 -0.87 -0.22 -14.83
CA ALA A 84 0.22 0.74 -14.68
C ALA A 84 1.07 0.49 -13.42
N LYS A 85 0.47 0.17 -12.25
CA LYS A 85 1.24 -0.17 -11.03
C LYS A 85 2.10 -1.42 -11.24
N GLN A 86 1.58 -2.43 -11.93
CA GLN A 86 2.31 -3.67 -12.22
C GLN A 86 3.47 -3.42 -13.17
N ASN A 87 3.24 -2.68 -14.25
CA ASN A 87 4.28 -2.32 -15.22
C ASN A 87 5.38 -1.47 -14.60
N LEU A 88 5.02 -0.53 -13.72
CA LEU A 88 5.98 0.29 -12.99
C LEU A 88 6.87 -0.57 -12.09
N PHE A 89 6.30 -1.54 -11.37
CA PHE A 89 7.08 -2.45 -10.53
C PHE A 89 8.00 -3.35 -11.37
N THR A 90 7.52 -3.94 -12.47
CA THR A 90 8.37 -4.71 -13.38
C THR A 90 9.51 -3.88 -13.95
N THR A 91 9.25 -2.62 -14.32
CA THR A 91 10.28 -1.68 -14.79
C THR A 91 11.33 -1.42 -13.72
N LEU A 92 10.89 -1.25 -12.47
CA LEU A 92 11.77 -1.06 -11.32
C LEU A 92 12.66 -2.28 -11.09
N LEU A 93 12.11 -3.49 -11.20
CA LEU A 93 12.90 -4.73 -11.12
C LEU A 93 13.94 -4.82 -12.25
N HIS A 94 13.57 -4.48 -13.49
CA HIS A 94 14.52 -4.45 -14.60
C HIS A 94 15.64 -3.43 -14.40
N ALA A 95 15.34 -2.27 -13.81
CA ALA A 95 16.34 -1.22 -13.55
C ALA A 95 17.32 -1.63 -12.45
N ASN A 96 16.82 -2.22 -11.36
CA ASN A 96 17.64 -2.56 -10.18
C ASN A 96 18.38 -3.91 -10.32
N PHE A 97 17.89 -4.83 -11.15
CA PHE A 97 18.49 -6.15 -11.36
C PHE A 97 18.86 -6.38 -12.84
N PRO A 98 19.75 -5.55 -13.43
CA PRO A 98 20.03 -5.59 -14.86
C PRO A 98 20.62 -6.93 -15.33
N LYS A 99 21.38 -7.61 -14.47
CA LYS A 99 21.95 -8.94 -14.75
C LYS A 99 20.92 -10.07 -14.69
N LYS A 100 19.72 -9.83 -14.16
CA LYS A 100 18.67 -10.84 -13.98
C LYS A 100 17.47 -10.63 -14.90
N LYS A 101 17.55 -9.66 -15.84
CA LYS A 101 16.45 -9.32 -16.76
C LYS A 101 15.95 -10.52 -17.57
N SER A 102 16.86 -11.38 -18.04
CA SER A 102 16.51 -12.59 -18.80
C SER A 102 15.66 -13.57 -17.98
N PHE A 103 15.96 -13.72 -16.69
CA PHE A 103 15.18 -14.59 -15.80
C PHE A 103 13.81 -13.99 -15.48
N LEU A 104 13.74 -12.67 -15.29
CA LEU A 104 12.47 -11.98 -15.08
C LEU A 104 11.53 -12.09 -16.30
N ALA A 105 12.10 -12.12 -17.51
CA ALA A 105 11.33 -12.33 -18.74
C ALA A 105 10.75 -13.76 -18.86
N LEU A 106 11.31 -14.74 -18.12
CA LEU A 106 10.78 -16.10 -18.06
C LEU A 106 9.65 -16.22 -17.04
N SER A 107 9.93 -15.87 -15.78
CA SER A 107 8.94 -15.80 -14.71
C SER A 107 9.51 -15.13 -13.45
N LEU A 108 8.62 -14.67 -12.56
CA LEU A 108 9.02 -14.17 -11.25
C LEU A 108 9.73 -15.25 -10.43
N GLU A 109 9.25 -16.49 -10.47
CA GLU A 109 9.85 -17.63 -9.78
C GLU A 109 11.29 -17.89 -10.25
N CYS A 110 11.51 -17.85 -11.57
CA CYS A 110 12.83 -18.00 -12.16
C CYS A 110 13.76 -16.88 -11.70
N PHE A 111 13.30 -15.63 -11.74
CA PHE A 111 14.04 -14.48 -11.21
C PHE A 111 14.44 -14.67 -9.74
N LEU A 112 13.49 -15.02 -8.87
CA LEU A 112 13.74 -15.21 -7.43
C LEU A 112 14.76 -16.30 -7.14
N SER A 113 14.76 -17.39 -7.94
CA SER A 113 15.72 -18.49 -7.80
C SER A 113 17.18 -18.08 -8.07
N GLN A 114 17.39 -16.98 -8.80
CA GLN A 114 18.70 -16.51 -9.22
C GLN A 114 19.25 -15.36 -8.36
N LEU A 115 18.50 -14.91 -7.36
CA LEU A 115 18.93 -13.83 -6.47
C LEU A 115 19.94 -14.36 -5.45
N GLU A 116 21.08 -13.68 -5.36
CA GLU A 116 22.00 -13.86 -4.24
C GLU A 116 21.37 -13.35 -2.94
N PRO A 117 21.84 -13.76 -1.74
CA PRO A 117 21.22 -13.35 -0.47
C PRO A 117 21.06 -11.84 -0.30
N VAL A 118 22.04 -11.05 -0.75
CA VAL A 118 21.97 -9.58 -0.70
C VAL A 118 20.94 -9.05 -1.71
N GLU A 119 20.93 -9.57 -2.93
CA GLU A 119 19.94 -9.21 -3.96
C GLU A 119 18.52 -9.55 -3.52
N LYS A 120 18.35 -10.67 -2.81
CA LYS A 120 17.08 -11.11 -2.23
C LYS A 120 16.58 -10.15 -1.16
N SER A 121 17.46 -9.72 -0.24
CA SER A 121 17.14 -8.71 0.76
C SER A 121 16.71 -7.38 0.12
N ILE A 122 17.45 -6.92 -0.91
CA ILE A 122 17.08 -5.71 -1.67
C ILE A 122 15.70 -5.87 -2.31
N TYR A 123 15.44 -7.01 -2.95
CA TYR A 123 14.14 -7.31 -3.55
C TYR A 123 13.01 -7.30 -2.52
N GLU A 124 13.20 -7.97 -1.37
CA GLU A 124 12.19 -8.08 -0.31
C GLU A 124 11.86 -6.70 0.29
N ASN A 125 12.88 -5.88 0.58
CA ASN A 125 12.69 -4.52 1.08
C ASN A 125 11.99 -3.61 0.06
N LEU A 126 12.36 -3.73 -1.22
CA LEU A 126 11.73 -2.98 -2.31
C LEU A 126 10.28 -3.39 -2.51
N LEU A 127 10.00 -4.69 -2.49
CA LEU A 127 8.65 -5.25 -2.58
C LEU A 127 7.79 -4.79 -1.40
N ALA A 128 8.32 -4.84 -0.18
CA ALA A 128 7.64 -4.38 1.03
C ALA A 128 7.27 -2.89 0.91
N TYR A 129 8.22 -2.04 0.50
CA TYR A 129 8.00 -0.61 0.33
C TYR A 129 6.93 -0.33 -0.74
N VAL A 130 7.06 -0.93 -1.92
CA VAL A 130 6.14 -0.73 -3.04
C VAL A 130 4.74 -1.25 -2.72
N THR A 131 4.64 -2.40 -2.05
CA THR A 131 3.35 -2.99 -1.66
C THR A 131 2.64 -2.09 -0.64
N ALA A 132 3.34 -1.64 0.40
CA ALA A 132 2.81 -0.73 1.40
C ALA A 132 2.37 0.61 0.77
N LEU A 133 3.20 1.17 -0.13
CA LEU A 133 2.89 2.41 -0.84
C LEU A 133 1.65 2.26 -1.71
N ASN A 134 1.56 1.23 -2.56
CA ASN A 134 0.40 0.99 -3.40
C ASN A 134 -0.88 0.81 -2.58
N ARG A 135 -0.81 0.03 -1.48
CA ARG A 135 -1.95 -0.19 -0.60
C ARG A 135 -2.44 1.11 0.04
N ALA A 136 -1.51 1.96 0.50
CA ALA A 136 -1.84 3.26 1.06
C ALA A 136 -2.44 4.23 0.04
N LEU A 137 -1.87 4.30 -1.17
CA LEU A 137 -2.38 5.18 -2.22
C LEU A 137 -3.72 4.69 -2.79
N ALA A 138 -3.94 3.38 -2.89
CA ALA A 138 -5.24 2.82 -3.22
C ALA A 138 -6.28 3.13 -2.14
N LEU A 139 -5.91 3.06 -0.87
CA LEU A 139 -6.76 3.48 0.24
C LEU A 139 -7.13 4.96 0.13
N PHE A 140 -6.15 5.84 -0.08
CA PHE A 140 -6.40 7.27 -0.31
C PHE A 140 -7.35 7.49 -1.50
N PHE A 141 -7.11 6.78 -2.60
CA PHE A 141 -7.94 6.84 -3.81
C PHE A 141 -9.40 6.42 -3.53
N ALA A 142 -9.59 5.29 -2.85
CA ALA A 142 -10.92 4.78 -2.50
C ALA A 142 -11.69 5.76 -1.63
N LEU A 143 -11.02 6.37 -0.63
CA LEU A 143 -11.64 7.36 0.24
C LEU A 143 -11.92 8.68 -0.50
N GLY A 144 -11.02 9.11 -1.38
CA GLY A 144 -11.15 10.34 -2.15
C GLY A 144 -12.23 10.33 -3.22
N LYS A 145 -12.52 9.16 -3.82
CA LYS A 145 -13.66 9.00 -4.74
C LYS A 145 -15.00 9.31 -4.08
N GLU A 146 -15.16 8.94 -2.81
CA GLU A 146 -16.42 9.10 -2.08
C GLU A 146 -16.49 10.41 -1.26
N ALA A 147 -15.36 11.04 -0.93
CA ALA A 147 -15.27 12.23 -0.07
C ALA A 147 -14.38 13.33 -0.66
N SER A 148 -14.67 13.74 -1.90
CA SER A 148 -13.84 14.66 -2.70
C SER A 148 -13.38 15.98 -2.05
N PRO A 149 -14.10 16.64 -1.11
CA PRO A 149 -13.66 17.94 -0.58
C PRO A 149 -12.39 17.87 0.27
N SER A 150 -12.18 16.78 1.01
CA SER A 150 -11.04 16.62 1.93
C SER A 150 -9.83 15.92 1.30
N PHE A 151 -10.03 15.29 0.14
CA PHE A 151 -9.01 14.53 -0.58
C PHE A 151 -8.60 15.32 -1.83
N THR A 152 -7.68 16.27 -1.64
CA THR A 152 -7.14 17.15 -2.69
C THR A 152 -5.77 16.66 -3.17
N PRO A 153 -5.27 17.15 -4.32
CA PRO A 153 -3.91 16.84 -4.78
C PRO A 153 -2.83 17.14 -3.74
N GLU A 154 -2.95 18.26 -3.01
CA GLU A 154 -2.00 18.66 -1.96
C GLU A 154 -2.03 17.68 -0.79
N ARG A 155 -3.23 17.22 -0.41
CA ARG A 155 -3.41 16.19 0.63
C ARG A 155 -2.87 14.83 0.20
N LEU A 156 -2.96 14.49 -1.09
CA LEU A 156 -2.36 13.28 -1.65
C LEU A 156 -0.82 13.33 -1.53
N VAL A 157 -0.20 14.45 -1.91
CA VAL A 157 1.24 14.64 -1.76
C VAL A 157 1.63 14.53 -0.30
N LEU A 158 0.99 15.30 0.60
CA LEU A 158 1.29 15.29 2.03
C LEU A 158 1.12 13.89 2.66
N PHE A 159 0.08 13.16 2.26
CA PHE A 159 -0.14 11.77 2.68
C PHE A 159 1.02 10.87 2.24
N GLY A 160 1.41 10.94 0.97
CA GLY A 160 2.54 10.17 0.43
C GLY A 160 3.87 10.50 1.10
N GLU A 161 4.15 11.77 1.37
CA GLU A 161 5.40 12.19 2.02
C GLU A 161 5.46 11.72 3.48
N THR A 162 4.35 11.88 4.21
CA THR A 162 4.25 11.40 5.60
C THR A 162 4.43 9.88 5.66
N LEU A 163 3.78 9.17 4.73
CA LEU A 163 3.89 7.72 4.62
C LEU A 163 5.32 7.29 4.29
N HIS A 164 5.99 7.95 3.34
CA HIS A 164 7.34 7.62 2.92
C HIS A 164 8.34 7.62 4.09
N VAL A 165 8.30 8.66 4.93
CA VAL A 165 9.15 8.75 6.12
C VAL A 165 8.93 7.54 7.03
N LYS A 166 7.66 7.24 7.35
CA LYS A 166 7.33 6.12 8.24
C LYS A 166 7.69 4.75 7.64
N LEU A 167 7.50 4.57 6.33
CA LEU A 167 7.87 3.34 5.65
C LEU A 167 9.38 3.11 5.66
N LEU A 168 10.18 4.17 5.42
CA LEU A 168 11.63 4.09 5.55
C LEU A 168 12.06 3.68 6.95
N GLU A 169 11.40 4.21 7.97
CA GLU A 169 11.69 3.88 9.37
C GLU A 169 11.33 2.44 9.73
N SER A 170 10.25 1.91 9.13
CA SER A 170 9.75 0.56 9.41
C SER A 170 10.46 -0.56 8.65
N ILE A 171 10.98 -0.28 7.44
CA ILE A 171 11.52 -1.31 6.54
C ILE A 171 13.05 -1.35 6.58
N PHE A 172 13.70 -0.18 6.67
CA PHE A 172 15.15 -0.08 6.49
C PHE A 172 15.86 0.26 7.79
N HIS A 173 17.05 -0.30 7.97
CA HIS A 173 17.96 0.11 9.03
C HIS A 173 18.45 1.54 8.81
N LYS A 174 18.89 2.20 9.89
CA LYS A 174 19.24 3.62 9.87
C LYS A 174 20.35 3.93 8.84
N GLU A 175 21.30 3.02 8.71
CA GLU A 175 22.45 3.10 7.81
C GLU A 175 22.00 2.98 6.34
N GLU A 176 21.06 2.09 6.06
CA GLU A 176 20.54 1.84 4.70
C GLU A 176 19.72 3.03 4.18
N ARG A 177 18.99 3.72 5.07
CA ARG A 177 18.11 4.85 4.72
C ARG A 177 18.84 5.92 3.92
N VAL A 178 20.08 6.25 4.28
CA VAL A 178 20.85 7.29 3.58
C VAL A 178 21.06 6.95 2.10
N HIS A 179 21.19 5.66 1.79
CA HIS A 179 21.44 5.18 0.43
C HIS A 179 20.16 5.03 -0.40
N VAL A 180 19.04 4.69 0.24
CA VAL A 180 17.77 4.42 -0.47
C VAL A 180 16.81 5.61 -0.49
N HIS A 181 16.98 6.59 0.40
CA HIS A 181 16.02 7.68 0.61
C HIS A 181 15.68 8.42 -0.69
N GLN A 182 16.70 8.92 -1.39
CA GLN A 182 16.49 9.73 -2.60
C GLN A 182 15.80 8.92 -3.72
N GLY A 183 16.26 7.69 -3.98
CA GLY A 183 15.67 6.83 -5.01
C GLY A 183 14.21 6.45 -4.69
N LEU A 184 13.90 6.16 -3.42
CA LEU A 184 12.54 5.85 -2.99
C LEU A 184 11.63 7.09 -2.95
N LYS A 185 12.19 8.29 -2.76
CA LYS A 185 11.47 9.57 -2.86
C LYS A 185 11.10 9.90 -4.30
N GLU A 186 12.00 9.64 -5.25
CA GLU A 186 11.70 9.77 -6.68
C GLU A 186 10.63 8.76 -7.11
N LEU A 187 10.75 7.51 -6.66
CA LEU A 187 9.75 6.48 -6.89
C LEU A 187 8.37 6.88 -6.34
N LEU A 188 8.33 7.45 -5.13
CA LEU A 188 7.10 8.01 -4.55
C LEU A 188 6.49 9.05 -5.49
N GLY A 189 7.28 9.98 -6.03
CA GLY A 189 6.81 11.00 -6.96
C GLY A 189 6.12 10.42 -8.21
N VAL A 190 6.67 9.32 -8.75
CA VAL A 190 6.07 8.60 -9.88
C VAL A 190 4.72 7.98 -9.48
N TYR A 191 4.65 7.31 -8.34
CA TYR A 191 3.40 6.72 -7.85
C TYR A 191 2.34 7.79 -7.52
N LEU A 192 2.72 8.91 -6.90
CA LEU A 192 1.81 10.02 -6.62
C LEU A 192 1.24 10.61 -7.91
N SER A 193 2.08 10.81 -8.92
CA SER A 193 1.67 11.31 -10.23
C SER A 193 0.70 10.34 -10.91
N LEU A 194 0.99 9.04 -10.83
CA LEU A 194 0.13 7.99 -11.39
C LEU A 194 -1.25 7.99 -10.72
N TYR A 195 -1.32 7.87 -9.39
CA TYR A 195 -2.59 7.86 -8.67
C TYR A 195 -3.35 9.20 -8.81
N GLY A 196 -2.64 10.33 -8.76
CA GLY A 196 -3.22 11.66 -8.93
C GLY A 196 -3.87 11.87 -10.29
N THR A 197 -3.24 11.38 -11.37
CA THR A 197 -3.80 11.42 -12.72
C THR A 197 -5.17 10.73 -12.76
N TYR A 198 -5.26 9.52 -12.21
CA TYR A 198 -6.51 8.77 -12.21
C TYR A 198 -7.56 9.31 -11.23
N LEU A 199 -7.16 9.98 -10.16
CA LEU A 199 -8.11 10.49 -9.15
C LEU A 199 -8.68 11.86 -9.53
N TYR A 200 -7.85 12.72 -10.12
CA TYR A 200 -8.18 14.14 -10.33
C TYR A 200 -8.29 14.55 -11.79
N MET A 201 -7.54 13.91 -12.69
CA MET A 201 -7.49 14.30 -14.11
C MET A 201 -8.41 13.46 -15.00
N SER A 202 -8.87 12.30 -14.53
CA SER A 202 -9.81 11.42 -15.27
C SER A 202 -11.27 11.90 -15.24
N LYS A 203 -11.56 13.10 -14.71
CA LYS A 203 -12.87 13.75 -14.72
C LYS A 203 -13.12 14.66 -15.96
N GLY A 204 -12.37 14.44 -17.04
CA GLY A 204 -12.54 15.13 -18.33
C GLY A 204 -13.35 14.32 -19.32
#